data_AF-A0A7Y9N821-F1
#
_entry.id   AF-A0A7Y9N821-F1
#
_cell.length_a   1.000
_cell.length_b   1.000
_cell.length_c   1.000
_cell.angle_alpha   90.00
_cell.angle_beta   90.00
_cell.angle_gamma   90.00
#
_symmetry.space_group_name_H-M   'P 1'
#
loop_
_entity.id
_entity.type
_entity.pdbx_description
1 polymer ?
#
loop_
_entity_poly.entity_id
_entity_poly.type
_entity_poly.pdbx_seq_one_letter_code
_entity_poly.pdbx_strand_id
1 'polypeptide(L)'
;MMRFEEELVELLPRLCRFARGLARGLARNVGDADDLCQAAIERAPKMRGQWQQGTRLDSWMYRITRNLWIDERSAAGRRGVHAPIDEAVN
;
A
#
# COMPACT_ATOMS: atom_id res chain seq x y z
N MET A 1 -4.00 5.70 -25.22
CA MET A 1 -4.30 5.29 -23.84
C MET A 1 -3.15 4.53 -23.17
N MET A 2 -2.23 3.88 -23.91
CA MET A 2 -1.25 2.89 -23.40
C MET A 2 -0.08 3.41 -22.53
N ARG A 3 0.31 4.69 -22.64
CA ARG A 3 1.56 5.20 -22.01
C ARG A 3 1.64 5.04 -20.49
N PHE A 4 0.52 5.19 -19.76
CA PHE A 4 0.53 5.07 -18.30
C PHE A 4 0.65 3.61 -17.86
N GLU A 5 -0.12 2.73 -18.48
CA GLU A 5 -0.16 1.31 -18.20
C GLU A 5 1.19 0.65 -18.53
N GLU A 6 1.84 1.06 -19.64
CA GLU A 6 3.20 0.64 -20.00
C GLU A 6 4.23 1.06 -18.94
N GLU A 7 4.27 2.35 -18.58
CA GLU A 7 5.17 2.86 -17.54
C GLU A 7 4.91 2.17 -16.19
N LEU A 8 3.66 1.85 -15.87
CA LEU A 8 3.29 1.13 -14.65
C LEU A 8 3.80 -0.31 -14.67
N VAL A 9 3.68 -1.02 -15.79
CA VAL A 9 4.19 -2.39 -15.97
C VAL A 9 5.71 -2.43 -15.84
N GLU A 10 6.42 -1.50 -16.47
CA GLU A 10 7.88 -1.38 -16.35
C GLU A 10 8.33 -1.10 -14.91
N LEU A 11 7.51 -0.39 -14.13
CA LEU A 11 7.78 -0.06 -12.74
C LEU A 11 7.55 -1.24 -11.78
N LEU A 12 6.74 -2.23 -12.14
CA LEU A 12 6.31 -3.33 -11.25
C LEU A 12 7.45 -3.99 -10.45
N PRO A 13 8.59 -4.40 -11.06
CA PRO A 13 9.63 -5.09 -10.30
C PRO A 13 10.26 -4.21 -9.22
N ARG A 14 10.38 -2.90 -9.49
CA ARG A 14 10.91 -1.91 -8.54
C ARG A 14 9.91 -1.64 -7.43
N LEU A 15 8.62 -1.54 -7.77
CA LEU A 15 7.54 -1.33 -6.81
C LEU A 15 7.45 -2.48 -5.81
N CYS A 16 7.46 -3.74 -6.26
CA CYS A 16 7.40 -4.88 -5.35
C CYS A 16 8.69 -5.05 -4.55
N ARG A 17 9.85 -4.58 -5.03
CA ARG A 17 11.07 -4.48 -4.18
C ARG A 17 10.88 -3.43 -3.08
N PHE A 18 10.31 -2.28 -3.41
CA PHE A 18 10.02 -1.21 -2.46
C PHE A 18 9.03 -1.65 -1.37
N ALA A 19 7.91 -2.28 -1.75
CA ALA A 19 6.92 -2.82 -0.83
C ALA A 19 7.53 -3.84 0.15
N ARG A 20 8.35 -4.78 -0.36
CA ARG A 20 9.13 -5.71 0.48
C ARG A 20 10.11 -5.03 1.42
N GLY A 21 10.71 -3.91 1.00
CA GLY A 21 11.56 -3.09 1.87
C GLY A 21 10.78 -2.47 3.03
N LEU A 22 9.60 -1.91 2.76
CA LEU A 22 8.70 -1.36 3.78
C LEU A 22 8.27 -2.44 4.79
N ALA A 23 7.81 -3.58 4.30
CA ALA A 23 7.30 -4.66 5.14
C ALA A 23 8.39 -5.25 6.05
N ARG A 24 9.61 -5.47 5.53
CA ARG A 24 10.76 -5.93 6.33
C ARG A 24 11.25 -4.91 7.33
N GLY A 25 11.37 -3.64 6.92
CA GLY A 25 11.95 -2.58 7.76
C GLY A 25 11.04 -2.11 8.89
N LEU A 26 9.72 -2.16 8.69
CA LEU A 26 8.76 -1.64 9.67
C LEU A 26 7.98 -2.75 10.41
N ALA A 27 7.64 -3.89 9.81
CA ALA A 27 6.72 -4.86 10.42
C ALA A 27 7.20 -6.30 10.57
N ARG A 28 8.38 -6.67 10.03
CA ARG A 28 8.94 -8.03 10.07
C ARG A 28 8.05 -9.13 9.45
N ASN A 29 7.01 -8.78 8.68
CA ASN A 29 6.15 -9.73 8.00
C ASN A 29 6.36 -9.66 6.47
N VAL A 30 6.59 -10.81 5.83
CA VAL A 30 6.85 -10.91 4.39
C VAL A 30 5.56 -11.06 3.59
N GLY A 31 4.50 -11.65 4.17
CA GLY A 31 3.20 -11.83 3.50
C GLY A 31 2.58 -10.50 3.09
N ASP A 32 2.62 -9.52 3.99
CA ASP A 32 2.05 -8.18 3.77
C ASP A 32 2.69 -7.42 2.59
N ALA A 33 3.87 -7.83 2.12
CA ALA A 33 4.60 -7.12 1.08
C ALA A 33 4.01 -7.30 -0.32
N ASP A 34 3.61 -8.52 -0.66
CA ASP A 34 3.08 -8.84 -1.99
C ASP A 34 1.64 -8.30 -2.11
N ASP A 35 0.86 -8.42 -1.05
CA ASP A 35 -0.48 -7.83 -0.94
C ASP A 35 -0.43 -6.29 -1.05
N LEU A 36 0.54 -5.64 -0.38
CA LEU A 36 0.74 -4.20 -0.51
C LEU A 36 1.11 -3.79 -1.94
N CYS A 37 1.93 -4.59 -2.64
CA CYS A 37 2.27 -4.32 -4.05
C CYS A 37 1.02 -4.40 -4.92
N GLN A 38 0.23 -5.47 -4.77
CA GLN A 38 -1.00 -5.69 -5.52
C GLN A 38 -2.03 -4.58 -5.26
N ALA A 39 -2.27 -4.21 -4.01
CA ALA A 39 -3.20 -3.14 -3.65
C ALA A 39 -2.77 -1.78 -4.25
N ALA A 40 -1.47 -1.48 -4.29
CA ALA A 40 -0.96 -0.26 -4.91
C ALA A 40 -1.23 -0.23 -6.43
N ILE A 41 -1.00 -1.34 -7.12
CA ILE A 41 -1.21 -1.47 -8.57
C ILE A 41 -2.70 -1.36 -8.92
N GLU A 42 -3.59 -1.96 -8.15
CA GLU A 42 -5.04 -1.87 -8.39
C GLU A 42 -5.61 -0.46 -8.17
N ARG A 43 -4.98 0.30 -7.28
CA ARG A 43 -5.39 1.66 -6.96
C ARG A 43 -4.87 2.67 -7.98
N ALA A 44 -3.77 2.37 -8.66
CA ALA A 44 -3.15 3.29 -9.61
C ALA A 44 -4.06 3.69 -10.79
N PRO A 45 -4.75 2.77 -11.51
CA PRO A 45 -5.69 3.15 -12.57
C PRO A 45 -6.86 3.99 -12.04
N LYS A 46 -7.38 3.65 -10.85
CA LYS A 46 -8.48 4.37 -10.19
C LYS A 46 -8.10 5.81 -9.82
N MET A 47 -6.82 6.04 -9.55
CA MET A 47 -6.27 7.35 -9.19
C MET A 47 -5.54 8.05 -10.33
N ARG A 48 -5.58 7.53 -11.56
CA ARG A 48 -4.84 8.06 -12.71
C ARG A 48 -5.04 9.57 -12.91
N GLY A 49 -6.25 10.09 -12.69
CA GLY A 49 -6.55 11.52 -12.81
C GLY A 49 -5.82 12.41 -11.79
N GLN A 50 -5.25 11.85 -10.73
CA GLN A 50 -4.45 12.56 -9.73
C GLN A 50 -2.95 12.53 -10.05
N TRP A 51 -2.53 11.77 -11.06
CA TRP A 51 -1.16 11.80 -11.55
C TRP A 51 -1.00 12.90 -12.59
N GLN A 52 -0.01 13.76 -12.39
CA GLN A 52 0.34 14.78 -13.36
C GLN A 52 1.26 14.18 -14.43
N GLN A 53 0.77 14.09 -15.66
CA GLN A 53 1.56 13.59 -16.78
C GLN A 53 2.84 14.43 -16.98
N GLY A 54 3.96 13.75 -17.28
CA GLY A 54 5.27 14.38 -17.38
C GLY A 54 6.04 14.45 -16.05
N THR A 55 5.38 14.14 -14.92
CA THR A 55 6.08 13.89 -13.65
C THR A 55 6.47 12.42 -13.52
N ARG A 56 7.38 12.15 -12.58
CA ARG A 56 7.88 10.80 -12.31
C ARG A 56 6.79 9.88 -11.75
N LEU A 57 6.37 8.89 -12.54
CA LEU A 57 5.38 7.88 -12.12
C LEU A 57 5.86 7.06 -10.92
N ASP A 58 7.16 6.76 -10.85
CA ASP A 58 7.75 5.98 -9.75
C ASP A 58 7.60 6.67 -8.40
N SER A 59 7.91 7.96 -8.31
CA SER A 59 7.69 8.77 -7.10
C SER A 59 6.22 8.79 -6.67
N TRP A 60 5.29 8.91 -7.62
CA TRP A 60 3.85 8.91 -7.33
C TRP A 60 3.38 7.55 -6.80
N MET A 61 3.83 6.45 -7.42
CA MET A 61 3.52 5.09 -6.99
C MET A 61 4.13 4.73 -5.63
N TYR A 62 5.35 5.18 -5.33
CA TYR A 62 5.95 5.00 -4.01
C TYR A 62 5.17 5.73 -2.92
N ARG A 63 4.62 6.92 -3.23
CA ARG A 63 3.73 7.65 -2.32
C ARG A 63 2.43 6.88 -2.06
N ILE A 64 1.78 6.37 -3.11
CA ILE A 64 0.56 5.54 -2.96
C ILE A 64 0.85 4.32 -2.06
N THR A 65 1.91 3.60 -2.37
CA THR A 65 2.32 2.38 -1.63
C THR A 65 2.61 2.69 -0.16
N ARG A 66 3.32 3.79 0.12
CA ARG A 66 3.60 4.22 1.49
C ARG A 66 2.32 4.60 2.25
N ASN A 67 1.39 5.29 1.61
CA ASN A 67 0.13 5.68 2.25
C ASN A 67 -0.70 4.45 2.61
N LEU A 68 -0.84 3.50 1.66
CA LEU A 68 -1.52 2.22 1.92
C LEU A 68 -0.91 1.48 3.10
N TRP A 69 0.42 1.42 3.17
CA TRP A 69 1.13 0.82 4.29
C TRP A 69 0.81 1.50 5.63
N ILE A 70 0.85 2.83 5.69
CA ILE A 70 0.54 3.60 6.90
C ILE A 70 -0.91 3.34 7.34
N ASP A 71 -1.84 3.33 6.39
CA ASP A 71 -3.27 3.10 6.66
C ASP A 71 -3.51 1.70 7.23
N GLU A 72 -2.89 0.67 6.65
CA GLU A 72 -2.98 -0.71 7.10
C GLU A 72 -2.43 -0.89 8.53
N ARG A 73 -1.28 -0.29 8.84
CA ARG A 73 -0.70 -0.34 10.19
C ARG A 73 -1.54 0.40 11.21
N SER A 74 -2.08 1.56 10.83
CA SER A 74 -2.96 2.34 11.70
C SER A 74 -4.26 1.58 11.97
N ALA A 75 -4.79 0.85 10.99
CA ALA A 75 -5.95 -0.02 11.18
C ALA A 75 -5.64 -1.23 12.07
N ALA A 76 -4.47 -1.86 11.93
CA ALA A 76 -4.03 -2.95 12.79
C ALA A 76 -3.90 -2.53 14.25
N GLY A 77 -3.35 -1.33 14.52
CA GLY A 77 -3.27 -0.77 15.87
C GLY A 77 -4.65 -0.49 16.50
N ARG A 78 -5.63 -0.03 15.70
CA ARG A 78 -7.00 0.20 16.18
C ARG A 78 -7.77 -1.09 16.49
N ARG A 79 -7.47 -2.21 15.82
CA ARG A 79 -8.08 -3.52 16.10
C ARG A 79 -7.64 -4.13 17.45
N GLY A 80 -6.59 -3.59 18.08
CA GLY A 80 -6.09 -4.03 19.39
C GLY A 80 -6.95 -3.64 20.60
N VAL A 81 -8.05 -2.92 20.41
CA VAL A 81 -9.01 -2.58 21.48
C VAL A 81 -10.38 -3.18 21.13
N HIS A 82 -10.48 -4.49 21.26
CA HIS A 82 -11.78 -5.13 21.52
C HIS A 82 -11.75 -5.55 22.99
N ALA A 83 -11.99 -4.58 23.88
CA ALA A 83 -12.27 -4.92 25.27
C ALA A 83 -13.65 -5.61 25.28
N PRO A 84 -13.78 -6.84 25.81
CA PRO A 84 -15.08 -7.46 25.93
C PRO A 84 -15.94 -6.61 26.86
N ILE A 85 -17.01 -6.02 26.32
CA ILE A 85 -18.12 -5.52 27.13
C ILE A 85 -19.02 -6.74 27.31
N ASP A 86 -18.84 -7.45 28.42
CA ASP A 86 -19.91 -8.14 29.16
C ASP A 86 -19.28 -9.18 30.11
N GLU A 87 -19.18 -8.81 31.39
CA GLU A 87 -19.46 -9.70 32.54
C GLU A 87 -19.31 -8.87 33.83
N ALA A 88 -20.30 -8.03 34.10
CA ALA A 88 -20.47 -7.39 35.40
C ALA A 88 -21.96 -7.23 35.73
N VAL A 89 -22.68 -8.35 35.74
CA VAL A 89 -23.97 -8.50 36.42
C VAL A 89 -24.06 -9.93 36.95
N ASN A 90 -23.55 -10.12 38.16
CA ASN A 90 -23.98 -11.13 39.12
C ASN A 90 -24.03 -10.47 40.49
#